data_AF-C3ZDM7-F1
#
_entry.id   AF-C3ZDM7-F1
#
_cell.length_a   1.000
_cell.length_b   1.000
_cell.length_c   1.000
_cell.angle_alpha   90.00
_cell.angle_beta   90.00
_cell.angle_gamma   90.00
#
_symmetry.space_group_name_H-M   'P 1'
#
loop_
_entity.id
_entity.type
_entity.pdbx_description
1 polymer ?
#
loop_
_entity_poly.entity_id
_entity_poly.type
_entity_poly.pdbx_seq_one_letter_code
_entity_poly.pdbx_strand_id
1 'polypeptide(L)'
;CSERPCQHGHCVNTAGGYKCTCSTGWTGQNCQEAPPCQSGWIEYNNHCYKFFKDKRCWYDANKKCKELGANLASVTSPGENNFIAGLIANAPKGHVRHVVWFGLNRLDGEWKWSDGSPLSYTNWAPDEP
;
A
#
# COMPACT_ATOMS: atom_id res chain seq x y z
N CYS A 1 8.05 1.87 33.46
CA CYS A 1 8.96 2.28 32.36
C CYS A 1 10.45 2.15 32.69
N SER A 2 10.84 1.95 33.95
CA SER A 2 12.26 1.86 34.37
C SER A 2 13.06 0.77 33.63
N GLU A 3 12.43 -0.34 33.25
CA GLU A 3 13.07 -1.44 32.52
C GLU A 3 12.96 -1.33 30.99
N ARG A 4 12.46 -0.21 30.45
CA ARG A 4 12.24 0.01 29.01
C ARG A 4 11.48 -1.14 28.32
N PRO A 5 10.28 -1.52 28.81
CA PRO A 5 9.55 -2.68 28.29
C PRO A 5 9.06 -2.54 26.84
N CYS A 6 8.83 -1.31 26.37
CA CYS A 6 8.35 -1.07 25.00
C CYS A 6 9.49 -1.17 23.99
N GLN A 7 9.37 -2.07 23.00
CA GLN A 7 10.38 -2.28 21.96
C GLN A 7 10.34 -1.18 20.89
N HIS A 8 9.14 -0.94 20.33
CA HIS A 8 8.91 0.05 19.26
C HIS A 8 7.81 1.06 19.63
N GLY A 9 8.08 1.88 20.64
CA GLY A 9 7.12 2.89 21.09
C GLY A 9 7.59 3.69 22.29
N HIS A 10 6.70 4.55 22.80
CA HIS A 10 6.94 5.32 24.01
C HIS A 10 6.29 4.65 25.21
N CYS A 11 7.03 4.58 26.32
CA CYS A 11 6.51 4.06 27.57
C CYS A 11 5.95 5.18 28.44
N VAL A 12 4.75 4.99 28.96
CA VAL A 12 4.09 5.90 29.91
C VAL A 12 3.81 5.12 31.21
N ASN A 13 4.24 5.64 32.36
CA ASN A 13 3.92 5.05 33.66
C ASN A 13 2.44 5.31 34.00
N THR A 14 1.75 4.32 34.55
CA THR A 14 0.36 4.43 35.02
C THR A 14 0.27 4.03 36.48
N ALA A 15 -0.85 4.32 37.15
CA ALA A 15 -1.08 3.81 38.50
C ALA A 15 -1.09 2.27 38.47
N GLY A 16 -0.13 1.66 39.16
CA GLY A 16 0.03 0.21 39.20
C GLY A 16 0.75 -0.43 38.00
N GLY A 17 1.35 0.34 37.08
CA GLY A 17 2.07 -0.27 35.95
C GLY A 17 2.60 0.70 34.89
N TYR A 18 2.50 0.27 33.64
CA TYR A 18 2.89 1.06 32.47
C TYR A 18 1.98 0.75 31.28
N LYS A 19 2.00 1.65 30.30
CA LYS A 19 1.37 1.48 28.99
C LYS A 19 2.36 1.88 27.90
N CYS A 20 2.42 1.09 26.84
CA CYS A 20 3.17 1.44 25.63
C CYS A 20 2.26 2.14 24.63
N THR A 21 2.74 3.24 24.05
CA THR A 21 2.17 3.87 22.85
C THR A 21 3.06 3.52 21.66
N CYS A 22 2.59 2.60 20.81
CA CYS A 22 3.38 2.05 19.72
C CYS A 22 3.60 3.03 18.58
N SER A 23 4.76 2.94 17.95
CA SER A 23 5.04 3.62 16.67
C SER A 23 4.10 3.08 15.59
N THR A 24 3.87 3.87 14.52
CA THR A 24 2.92 3.55 13.47
C THR A 24 3.08 2.13 12.93
N GLY A 25 2.01 1.33 13.02
CA GLY A 25 1.93 -0.04 12.52
C GLY A 25 2.39 -1.13 13.51
N TRP A 26 3.07 -0.79 14.59
CA TRP A 26 3.47 -1.76 15.61
C TRP A 26 2.32 -2.07 16.58
N THR A 27 2.19 -3.34 16.96
CA THR A 27 1.14 -3.83 17.87
C THR A 27 1.71 -4.70 18.99
N GLY A 28 0.82 -5.24 19.83
CA GLY A 28 1.17 -5.98 21.03
C GLY A 28 1.34 -5.09 22.25
N GLN A 29 1.28 -5.71 23.44
CA GLN A 29 1.37 -5.01 24.72
C GLN A 29 2.64 -4.14 24.85
N ASN A 30 3.76 -4.62 24.28
CA ASN A 30 5.07 -4.00 24.36
C ASN A 30 5.57 -3.49 23.00
N CYS A 31 4.67 -3.37 22.01
CA CYS A 31 5.01 -2.98 20.64
C CYS A 31 6.04 -3.92 19.99
N GLN A 32 5.90 -5.23 20.23
CA GLN A 32 6.81 -6.27 19.73
C GLN A 32 6.33 -6.92 18.43
N GLU A 33 5.07 -6.72 18.06
CA GLU A 33 4.50 -7.28 16.85
C GLU A 33 4.73 -6.30 15.70
N ALA A 34 5.49 -6.75 14.71
CA ALA A 34 5.84 -5.94 13.56
C ALA A 34 4.61 -5.68 12.69
N PRO A 35 4.55 -4.50 12.04
CA PRO A 35 3.54 -4.26 11.02
C PRO A 35 3.66 -5.29 9.88
N PRO A 36 2.54 -5.66 9.25
CA PRO A 36 2.52 -6.61 8.13
C PRO A 36 3.23 -6.06 6.88
N CYS A 37 3.31 -4.74 6.77
CA CYS A 37 3.97 -4.05 5.67
C CYS A 37 5.07 -3.10 6.16
N GLN A 38 6.04 -2.83 5.29
CA GLN A 38 7.07 -1.82 5.54
C GLN A 38 6.45 -0.42 5.74
N SER A 39 7.17 0.47 6.43
CA SER A 39 6.72 1.83 6.66
C SER A 39 6.34 2.56 5.37
N GLY A 40 5.18 3.21 5.37
CA GLY A 40 4.63 3.92 4.21
C GLY A 40 3.97 3.03 3.15
N TRP A 41 3.79 1.74 3.44
CA TRP A 41 2.94 0.83 2.69
C TRP A 41 1.68 0.52 3.52
N ILE A 42 0.58 0.22 2.84
CA ILE A 42 -0.72 -0.04 3.46
C ILE A 42 -1.15 -1.45 3.07
N GLU A 43 -1.51 -2.25 4.07
CA GLU A 43 -1.90 -3.64 3.88
C GLU A 43 -3.36 -3.76 3.42
N TYR A 44 -3.61 -4.69 2.50
CA TYR A 44 -4.94 -5.21 2.20
C TYR A 44 -4.84 -6.66 1.73
N ASN A 45 -5.60 -7.56 2.36
CA ASN A 45 -5.63 -8.99 2.05
C ASN A 45 -4.23 -9.60 1.85
N ASN A 46 -3.34 -9.43 2.84
CA ASN A 46 -1.97 -9.97 2.83
C ASN A 46 -1.08 -9.45 1.67
N HIS A 47 -1.42 -8.30 1.09
CA HIS A 47 -0.61 -7.58 0.11
C HIS A 47 -0.35 -6.15 0.60
N CYS A 48 0.81 -5.59 0.21
CA CYS A 48 1.23 -4.25 0.60
C CYS A 48 1.16 -3.30 -0.60
N TYR A 49 0.47 -2.17 -0.44
CA TYR A 49 0.25 -1.19 -1.50
C TYR A 49 0.84 0.16 -1.12
N LYS A 50 1.32 0.90 -2.13
CA LYS A 50 1.87 2.24 -1.93
C LYS A 50 1.46 3.16 -3.06
N PHE A 51 0.91 4.31 -2.69
CA PHE A 51 0.54 5.36 -3.61
C PHE A 51 1.72 6.30 -3.87
N PHE A 52 1.94 6.63 -5.14
CA PHE A 52 2.94 7.60 -5.59
C PHE A 52 2.24 8.77 -6.27
N LYS A 53 2.63 10.00 -5.89
CA LYS A 53 2.04 11.23 -6.44
C LYS A 53 2.76 11.75 -7.68
N ASP A 54 3.98 11.28 -7.93
CA ASP A 54 4.83 11.74 -9.02
C ASP A 54 4.35 11.21 -10.37
N LYS A 55 4.20 12.13 -11.32
CA LYS A 55 3.80 11.80 -12.70
C LYS A 55 4.97 11.17 -13.43
N ARG A 56 4.76 9.99 -14.01
CA ARG A 56 5.73 9.26 -14.83
C ARG A 56 5.03 8.65 -16.04
N CYS A 57 5.77 8.24 -17.05
CA CYS A 57 5.23 7.28 -18.03
C CYS A 57 5.10 5.90 -17.38
N TRP A 58 4.32 5.01 -17.99
CA TRP A 58 4.09 3.67 -17.44
C TRP A 58 5.40 2.89 -17.21
N TYR A 59 6.34 2.97 -18.15
CA TYR A 59 7.63 2.27 -18.06
C TYR A 59 8.44 2.70 -16.84
N ASP A 60 8.59 4.01 -16.62
CA ASP A 60 9.34 4.55 -15.48
C ASP A 60 8.64 4.28 -14.15
N ALA A 61 7.30 4.30 -14.13
CA ALA A 61 6.53 3.93 -12.95
C ALA A 61 6.74 2.46 -12.58
N ASN A 62 6.67 1.56 -13.57
CA ASN A 62 6.91 0.13 -13.37
C ASN A 62 8.34 -0.16 -12.91
N LYS A 63 9.33 0.49 -13.53
CA LYS A 63 10.73 0.39 -13.09
C LYS A 63 10.89 0.83 -11.64
N LYS A 64 10.25 1.94 -11.23
CA LYS A 64 10.33 2.43 -9.86
C LYS A 64 9.75 1.46 -8.84
N CYS A 65 8.62 0.82 -9.15
CA CYS A 65 8.05 -0.23 -8.29
C CYS A 65 9.01 -1.42 -8.16
N LYS A 66 9.62 -1.85 -9.27
CA LYS A 66 10.60 -2.95 -9.28
C LYS A 66 11.85 -2.66 -8.45
N GLU A 67 12.36 -1.42 -8.49
CA GLU A 67 13.48 -0.97 -7.65
C GLU A 67 13.16 -1.04 -6.14
N LEU A 68 11.87 -1.02 -5.76
CA LEU A 68 11.41 -1.19 -4.38
C LEU A 68 11.11 -2.65 -4.02
N GLY A 69 11.40 -3.60 -4.91
CA GLY A 69 11.04 -5.02 -4.72
C GLY A 69 9.54 -5.29 -4.89
N ALA A 70 8.82 -4.43 -5.62
CA ALA A 70 7.39 -4.53 -5.85
C ALA A 70 7.05 -4.47 -7.36
N ASN A 71 5.77 -4.45 -7.70
CA ASN A 71 5.27 -4.22 -9.06
C ASN A 71 4.24 -3.09 -9.05
N LEU A 72 3.94 -2.52 -10.23
CA LEU A 72 2.70 -1.73 -10.35
C LEU A 72 1.51 -2.61 -10.00
N ALA A 73 0.56 -2.06 -9.25
CA ALA A 73 -0.54 -2.83 -8.69
C ALA A 73 -1.36 -3.52 -9.79
N SER A 74 -1.63 -4.81 -9.58
CA SER A 74 -2.74 -5.51 -10.22
C SER A 74 -4.07 -5.13 -9.57
N VAL A 75 -5.17 -5.39 -10.27
CA VAL A 75 -6.51 -5.37 -9.68
C VAL A 75 -7.22 -6.62 -10.15
N THR A 76 -7.36 -7.58 -9.25
CA THR A 76 -7.83 -8.94 -9.54
C THR A 76 -9.22 -9.22 -8.95
N SER A 77 -9.75 -8.29 -8.15
CA SER A 77 -11.07 -8.38 -7.54
C SER A 77 -11.75 -7.01 -7.35
N PRO A 78 -13.08 -6.97 -7.22
CA PRO A 78 -13.81 -5.75 -6.84
C PRO A 78 -13.40 -5.21 -5.46
N GLY A 79 -13.05 -6.08 -4.52
CA GLY A 79 -12.59 -5.69 -3.18
C GLY A 79 -11.28 -4.91 -3.22
N GLU A 80 -10.31 -5.43 -3.99
CA GLU A 80 -9.03 -4.76 -4.24
C GLU A 80 -9.22 -3.42 -4.97
N ASN A 81 -10.09 -3.37 -5.97
CA ASN A 81 -10.46 -2.13 -6.66
C ASN A 81 -10.97 -1.06 -5.68
N ASN A 82 -11.89 -1.43 -4.80
CA ASN A 82 -12.48 -0.52 -3.82
C ASN A 82 -11.45 -0.05 -2.79
N PHE A 83 -10.60 -0.95 -2.31
CA PHE A 83 -9.50 -0.60 -1.41
C PHE A 83 -8.55 0.43 -2.06
N ILE A 84 -8.07 0.15 -3.28
CA ILE A 84 -7.16 1.06 -4.00
C ILE A 84 -7.84 2.40 -4.29
N ALA A 85 -9.12 2.41 -4.69
CA ALA A 85 -9.87 3.65 -4.88
C ALA A 85 -9.92 4.49 -3.59
N GLY A 86 -10.12 3.84 -2.44
CA GLY A 86 -10.04 4.48 -1.12
C GLY A 86 -8.65 5.04 -0.82
N LEU A 87 -7.59 4.30 -1.12
CA LEU A 87 -6.21 4.78 -0.97
C LEU A 87 -5.96 6.07 -1.78
N ILE A 88 -6.41 6.09 -3.04
CA ILE A 88 -6.26 7.23 -3.93
C ILE A 88 -7.09 8.43 -3.46
N ALA A 89 -8.34 8.19 -3.03
CA ALA A 89 -9.25 9.25 -2.59
C ALA A 89 -8.81 9.92 -1.27
N ASN A 90 -8.15 9.16 -0.39
CA ASN A 90 -7.62 9.63 0.89
C ASN A 90 -6.19 10.18 0.80
N ALA A 91 -5.53 10.07 -0.36
CA ALA A 91 -4.23 10.69 -0.56
C ALA A 91 -4.32 12.21 -0.36
N PRO A 92 -3.28 12.88 0.17
CA PRO A 92 -3.30 14.31 0.41
C PRO A 92 -3.73 15.08 -0.84
N LYS A 93 -4.90 15.71 -0.77
CA LYS A 93 -5.50 16.42 -1.89
C LYS A 93 -4.69 17.68 -2.18
N GLY A 94 -4.04 17.71 -3.33
CA GLY A 94 -3.65 18.96 -3.99
C GLY A 94 -4.79 19.49 -4.87
N HIS A 95 -4.52 20.51 -5.68
CA HIS A 95 -5.49 21.05 -6.66
C HIS A 95 -5.69 20.16 -7.91
N VAL A 96 -5.32 18.88 -7.88
CA VAL A 96 -5.26 18.04 -9.08
C VAL A 96 -5.88 16.67 -8.80
N ARG A 97 -6.68 16.17 -9.75
CA ARG A 97 -7.15 14.77 -9.75
C ARG A 97 -5.96 13.82 -9.79
N HIS A 98 -5.98 12.79 -8.97
CA HIS A 98 -4.96 11.74 -8.99
C HIS A 98 -5.22 10.83 -10.20
N VAL A 99 -4.31 10.86 -11.17
CA VAL A 99 -4.22 9.85 -12.23
C VAL A 99 -3.05 8.95 -11.87
N VAL A 100 -3.31 7.65 -11.75
CA VAL A 100 -2.32 6.65 -11.32
C VAL A 100 -2.15 5.58 -12.36
N TRP A 101 -0.94 5.03 -12.44
CA TRP A 101 -0.68 3.86 -13.26
C TRP A 101 -0.99 2.58 -12.49
N PHE A 102 -1.51 1.61 -13.24
CA PHE A 102 -1.70 0.23 -12.84
C PHE A 102 -0.77 -0.67 -13.66
N GLY A 103 -0.57 -1.92 -13.23
CA GLY A 103 0.33 -2.86 -13.92
C GLY A 103 -0.20 -3.38 -15.26
N LEU A 104 -1.46 -3.10 -15.61
CA LEU A 104 -2.09 -3.61 -16.82
C LEU A 104 -1.47 -2.96 -18.05
N ASN A 105 -1.03 -3.78 -18.99
CA ASN A 105 -0.37 -3.31 -20.20
C ASN A 105 -0.63 -4.28 -21.37
N ARG A 106 -0.39 -3.79 -22.60
CA ARG A 106 -0.52 -4.54 -23.85
C ARG A 106 0.77 -4.53 -24.68
N LEU A 107 1.92 -4.55 -24.02
CA LEU A 107 3.24 -4.46 -24.68
C LEU A 107 3.48 -5.62 -25.66
N ASP A 108 2.97 -6.81 -25.33
CA ASP A 108 3.15 -8.01 -26.13
C ASP A 108 1.88 -8.36 -26.95
N GLY A 109 1.02 -7.37 -27.21
CA GLY A 109 -0.20 -7.55 -28.01
C GLY A 109 -1.44 -8.00 -27.23
N GLU A 110 -1.28 -8.52 -26.01
CA GLU A 110 -2.38 -8.96 -25.13
C GLU A 110 -2.38 -8.24 -23.78
N TRP A 111 -3.57 -8.00 -23.22
CA TRP A 111 -3.72 -7.34 -21.92
C TRP A 111 -3.25 -8.26 -20.79
N LYS A 112 -2.27 -7.80 -20.02
CA LYS A 112 -1.69 -8.56 -18.90
C LYS A 112 -1.18 -7.68 -17.78
N TRP A 113 -1.21 -8.21 -16.57
CA TRP A 113 -0.61 -7.56 -15.41
C TRP A 113 0.92 -7.75 -15.41
N SER A 114 1.66 -6.67 -15.10
CA SER A 114 3.13 -6.68 -15.11
C SER A 114 3.78 -7.54 -14.02
N ASP A 115 3.02 -7.93 -13.01
CA ASP A 115 3.42 -8.80 -11.90
C ASP A 115 3.13 -10.29 -12.16
N GLY A 116 2.48 -10.62 -13.28
CA GLY A 116 2.08 -11.98 -13.64
C GLY A 116 0.73 -12.42 -13.05
N SER A 117 0.02 -11.53 -12.34
CA SER A 117 -1.32 -11.82 -11.82
C SER A 117 -2.31 -12.11 -12.96
N PRO A 118 -3.31 -12.98 -12.74
CA PRO A 118 -4.31 -13.29 -13.75
C PRO A 118 -5.20 -12.07 -14.02
N LEU A 119 -5.60 -11.87 -15.28
CA LEU A 119 -6.60 -10.87 -15.65
C LEU A 119 -8.02 -11.39 -15.36
N SER A 120 -8.34 -11.59 -14.07
CA SER A 120 -9.62 -12.13 -13.60
C SER A 120 -10.71 -11.07 -13.37
N TYR A 121 -10.34 -9.80 -13.38
CA TYR A 121 -11.22 -8.68 -13.11
C TYR A 121 -10.81 -7.47 -13.95
N THR A 122 -11.80 -6.74 -14.43
CA THR A 122 -11.63 -5.47 -15.13
C THR A 122 -12.73 -4.51 -14.71
N ASN A 123 -12.39 -3.23 -14.66
CA ASN A 123 -13.32 -2.14 -14.36
C ASN A 123 -13.11 -1.01 -15.38
N TRP A 124 -13.30 -1.35 -16.65
CA TRP A 124 -13.11 -0.42 -17.77
C TRP A 124 -14.13 0.72 -17.70
N ALA A 125 -13.73 1.90 -18.14
CA ALA A 125 -14.68 2.99 -18.36
C ALA A 125 -15.59 2.64 -19.56
N PRO A 126 -16.73 3.34 -19.71
CA PRO A 126 -17.54 3.20 -20.93
C PRO A 126 -16.68 3.38 -22.18
N ASP A 127 -16.89 2.53 -23.17
CA ASP A 127 -16.20 2.50 -24.47
C ASP A 127 -14.70 2.11 -24.45
N GLU A 128 -14.21 1.52 -23.35
CA GLU A 128 -12.86 0.96 -23.19
C GLU A 128 -12.91 -0.60 -23.10
N PRO A 129 -11.81 -1.34 -23.37
CA PRO A 129 -10.44 -0.87 -23.64
C PRO A 129 -10.14 -0.46 -25.09
#